data_AF-A0A0F2PT50-F1
#
_entry.id   AF-A0A0F2PT50-F1
#
_cell.length_a   1.000
_cell.length_b   1.000
_cell.length_c   1.000
_cell.angle_alpha   90.00
_cell.angle_beta   90.00
_cell.angle_gamma   90.00
#
_symmetry.space_group_name_H-M   'P 1'
#
loop_
_entity.id
_entity.type
_entity.pdbx_description
1 polymer ?
#
loop_
_entity_poly.entity_id
_entity_poly.type
_entity_poly.pdbx_seq_one_letter_code
_entity_poly.pdbx_strand_id
1 'polypeptide(L)' 'MGTRIADSVRERIEQMIVTGEFADGERLDEVKLAEQFGVSRTPLREAFQSLAAS' A
#
# COMPACT_ATOMS: atom_id res chain seq x y z
N MET A 1 0.51 -21.73 -1.13
CA MET A 1 -0.32 -20.61 -1.63
C MET A 1 0.59 -19.41 -1.80
N GLY A 2 0.76 -18.92 -3.02
CA GLY A 2 1.54 -17.70 -3.25
C GLY A 2 0.77 -16.52 -2.67
N THR A 3 1.37 -15.78 -1.74
CA THR A 3 0.83 -14.51 -1.25
C THR A 3 0.63 -13.58 -2.44
N ARG A 4 -0.55 -12.97 -2.60
CA ARG A 4 -0.77 -12.05 -3.71
C ARG A 4 0.09 -10.82 -3.49
N ILE A 5 0.63 -10.26 -4.57
CA ILE A 5 1.45 -9.05 -4.50
C ILE A 5 0.69 -7.92 -3.80
N ALA A 6 -0.62 -7.81 -4.06
CA ALA A 6 -1.50 -6.84 -3.39
C ALA A 6 -1.56 -7.03 -1.86
N ASP A 7 -1.58 -8.28 -1.36
CA ASP A 7 -1.61 -8.55 0.08
C ASP A 7 -0.30 -8.11 0.76
N SER A 8 0.83 -8.41 0.13
CA SER A 8 2.15 -7.99 0.63
C SER A 8 2.33 -6.48 0.60
N VAL A 9 1.84 -5.80 -0.44
CA VAL A 9 1.83 -4.33 -0.53
C VAL A 9 0.93 -3.74 0.56
N ARG A 10 -0.25 -4.31 0.79
CA ARG A 10 -1.19 -3.87 1.82
C ARG A 10 -0.53 -3.88 3.20
N GLU A 11 0.03 -5.02 3.60
CA GLU A 11 0.68 -5.19 4.90
C GLU A 11 1.84 -4.20 5.09
N ARG A 12 2.58 -3.90 4.02
CA ARG A 12 3.69 -2.95 4.06
C ARG A 12 3.21 -1.52 4.26
N ILE A 13 2.16 -1.11 3.54
CA ILE A 13 1.57 0.22 3.66
C ILE A 13 0.93 0.38 5.06
N GLU A 14 0.23 -0.65 5.55
CA GLU A 14 -0.34 -0.66 6.90
C GLU A 14 0.74 -0.44 7.95
N GLN A 15 1.87 -1.16 7.85
CA GLN A 15 3.01 -0.98 8.75
C GLN A 15 3.53 0.46 8.72
N MET A 16 3.72 1.04 7.53
CA MET A 16 4.19 2.42 7.37
C MET A 16 3.22 3.46 7.98
N ILE A 17 1.92 3.22 7.88
CA ILE A 17 0.90 4.07 8.52
C ILE A 17 1.01 3.95 10.05
N VAL A 18 1.08 2.73 10.59
CA VAL A 18 1.14 2.49 12.04
C VAL A 18 2.45 2.98 12.66
N THR A 19 3.56 2.94 11.94
CA THR A 19 4.85 3.49 12.39
C THR A 19 4.93 5.02 12.28
N GLY A 20 3.94 5.65 11.65
CA GLY A 20 3.91 7.11 11.44
C GLY A 20 4.87 7.59 10.35
N GLU A 21 5.23 6.72 9.39
CA GLU A 21 5.98 7.16 8.20
C GLU A 21 5.15 8.10 7.31
N PHE A 22 3.82 8.02 7.39
CA PHE A 22 2.90 8.98 6.77
C PHE A 22 2.25 9.83 7.85
N ALA A 23 2.19 11.13 7.62
CA ALA A 23 1.48 12.05 8.51
C ALA A 23 -0.04 11.86 8.39
N ASP A 24 -0.78 12.21 9.45
CA ASP A 24 -2.24 12.21 9.43
C ASP A 24 -2.75 13.13 8.32
N GLY A 25 -3.60 12.58 7.44
CA GLY A 25 -4.13 13.30 6.28
C GLY A 25 -3.14 13.44 5.11
N GLU A 26 -1.94 12.87 5.21
CA GLU A 26 -1.00 12.81 4.09
C GLU A 26 -1.60 11.97 2.95
N ARG A 27 -1.49 12.49 1.74
CA ARG A 27 -1.97 11.78 0.56
C ARG A 27 -0.94 10.74 0.12
N LEU A 28 -1.34 9.48 0.12
CA LEU A 28 -0.57 8.38 -0.45
C LEU A 28 -0.58 8.47 -1.98
N ASP A 29 0.59 8.68 -2.58
CA ASP A 29 0.75 8.78 -4.04
C ASP A 29 0.97 7.39 -4.64
N GLU A 30 -0.01 6.93 -5.41
CA GLU A 30 0.03 5.60 -6.02
C GLU A 30 1.23 5.42 -6.98
N VAL A 31 1.65 6.48 -7.67
CA VAL A 31 2.76 6.37 -8.63
C VAL A 31 4.07 6.20 -7.89
N LYS A 32 4.32 7.03 -6.87
CA LYS A 32 5.54 6.96 -6.07
C LYS A 32 5.65 5.63 -5.32
N LEU A 33 4.55 5.16 -4.74
CA LEU A 33 4.54 3.90 -4.00
C LEU A 33 4.70 2.70 -4.93
N ALA A 34 4.13 2.73 -6.14
CA ALA A 34 4.35 1.69 -7.14
C ALA A 34 5.84 1.60 -7.54
N GLU A 35 6.50 2.74 -7.76
CA GLU A 35 7.94 2.80 -8.02
C GLU A 35 8.76 2.30 -6.81
N GLN A 36 8.42 2.73 -5.60
CA GLN A 36 9.11 2.34 -4.36
C GLN A 36 9.02 0.84 -4.07
N PHE A 37 7.85 0.23 -4.29
CA PHE A 37 7.65 -1.20 -4.10
C PHE A 37 8.05 -2.03 -5.31
N GLY A 38 8.41 -1.41 -6.44
CA GLY A 38 8.76 -2.11 -7.67
C GLY A 38 7.59 -2.90 -8.28
N VAL A 39 6.36 -2.42 -8.09
CA VAL A 39 5.12 -3.06 -8.56
C VAL A 39 4.38 -2.16 -9.54
N SER A 40 3.40 -2.72 -10.25
CA SER A 40 2.49 -1.90 -11.05
C SER A 40 1.43 -1.23 -10.17
N ARG A 41 0.68 -0.28 -10.73
CA ARG A 41 -0.40 0.42 -10.01
C ARG A 41 -1.58 -0.49 -9.65
N THR A 42 -1.78 -1.59 -10.37
CA THR A 42 -2.90 -2.51 -10.15
C THR A 42 -2.92 -3.12 -8.75
N PRO A 43 -1.86 -3.83 -8.28
CA PRO A 43 -1.82 -4.38 -6.92
C PRO A 43 -1.84 -3.29 -5.85
N LEU A 44 -1.35 -2.09 -6.16
CA LEU A 44 -1.36 -0.97 -5.23
C LEU A 44 -2.80 -0.47 -4.98
N ARG A 45 -3.59 -0.33 -6.04
CA ARG A 45 -5.01 0.05 -5.94
C ARG A 45 -5.81 -1.00 -5.18
N GLU A 46 -5.55 -2.29 -5.41
CA GLU A 46 -6.18 -3.38 -4.67
C GLU A 46 -5.82 -3.35 -3.18
N ALA A 47 -4.55 -3.08 -2.85
CA ALA A 47 -4.10 -2.90 -1.48
C ALA A 47 -4.82 -1.73 -0.80
N PHE A 48 -4.93 -0.57 -1.45
CA PHE A 48 -5.67 0.58 -0.92
C PHE A 48 -7.15 0.29 -0.72
N GLN A 49 -7.80 -0.38 -1.68
CA GLN A 49 -9.19 -0.78 -1.52
C GLN A 49 -9.40 -1.72 -0.33
N SER A 50 -8.47 -2.65 -0.11
CA SER A 50 -8.50 -3.55 1.04
C SER A 50 -8.27 -2.81 2.37
N LEU A 51 -7.34 -1.84 2.41
CA LEU A 51 -7.09 -1.01 3.60
C LEU A 51 -8.31 -0.15 3.95
N ALA A 52 -8.94 0.47 2.96
CA ALA A 52 -10.12 1.31 3.16
C ALA A 52 -11.36 0.51 3.59
N ALA A 53 -11.36 -0.81 3.39
CA ALA A 53 -12.44 -1.71 3.80
C ALA A 53 -12.21 -2.34 5.19
N SER A 54 -11.08 -2.03 5.86
CA SER A 54 -10.71 -2.53 7.19
C SER A 54 -11.19 -1.63 8.33
#